data_AF-I1D694-F1
#
_entry.id   AF-I1D694-F1
#
_cell.length_a   1.000
_cell.length_b   1.000
_cell.length_c   1.000
_cell.angle_alpha   90.00
_cell.angle_beta   90.00
_cell.angle_gamma   90.00
#
_symmetry.space_group_name_H-M   'P 1'
#
loop_
_entity.id
_entity.type
_entity.pdbx_description
1 polymer ?
#
loop_
_entity_poly.entity_id
_entity_poly.type
_entity_poly.pdbx_seq_one_letter_code
_entity_poly.pdbx_strand_id
1 'polypeptide(L)'
;MPFTADDVHEIQFDNAPFGRRGYSKTEVDSFVHRIAETLAGRDDVTAAEVHHVQFGRPLLGRRGYDEQQVDEFLDEVERQLAAESELRRSTTAVEVHDR
;
A
#
# COMPACT_ATOMS: atom_id res chain seq x y z
N MET A 1 -13.29 -5.58 -7.18
CA MET A 1 -13.49 -6.14 -5.83
C MET A 1 -12.46 -5.46 -4.95
N PRO A 2 -12.77 -5.07 -3.70
CA PRO A 2 -11.75 -4.52 -2.81
C PRO A 2 -10.65 -5.57 -2.58
N PHE A 3 -9.39 -5.15 -2.55
CA PHE A 3 -8.29 -6.00 -2.13
C PHE A 3 -8.53 -6.44 -0.69
N THR A 4 -8.42 -7.74 -0.45
CA THR A 4 -8.38 -8.30 0.90
C THR A 4 -6.93 -8.36 1.40
N ALA A 5 -6.75 -8.56 2.70
CA ALA A 5 -5.42 -8.75 3.28
C ALA A 5 -4.69 -9.96 2.66
N ASP A 6 -5.42 -11.03 2.35
CA ASP A 6 -4.88 -12.21 1.65
C ASP A 6 -4.46 -11.88 0.21
N ASP A 7 -5.27 -11.11 -0.54
CA ASP A 7 -4.91 -10.69 -1.90
C ASP A 7 -3.59 -9.89 -1.90
N VAL A 8 -3.42 -8.98 -0.93
CA VAL A 8 -2.19 -8.18 -0.80
C VAL A 8 -0.97 -9.05 -0.49
N HIS A 9 -1.14 -10.13 0.28
CA HIS A 9 -0.05 -11.06 0.60
C HIS A 9 0.36 -11.95 -0.58
N GLU A 10 -0.55 -12.25 -1.49
CA GLU A 10 -0.24 -13.08 -2.66
C GLU A 10 0.42 -12.31 -3.80
N ILE A 11 0.38 -10.97 -3.77
CA ILE A 11 1.00 -10.14 -4.80
C ILE A 11 2.51 -10.37 -4.85
N GLN A 12 2.98 -10.72 -6.05
CA GLN A 12 4.40 -10.81 -6.36
C GLN A 12 4.74 -9.80 -7.44
N PHE A 13 5.71 -8.94 -7.15
CA PHE A 13 6.24 -7.99 -8.12
C PHE A 13 7.38 -8.62 -8.91
N ASP A 14 7.43 -8.32 -10.21
CA ASP A 14 8.55 -8.71 -11.05
C ASP A 14 9.83 -7.93 -10.71
N ASN A 15 10.96 -8.48 -11.16
CA ASN A 15 12.23 -7.77 -11.04
C ASN A 15 12.28 -6.58 -12.00
N ALA A 16 12.92 -5.50 -11.55
CA ALA A 16 13.12 -4.32 -12.37
C ALA A 16 13.78 -4.65 -13.74
N PRO A 17 13.37 -3.94 -14.82
CA PRO A 17 13.87 -4.17 -16.16
C PRO A 17 15.37 -3.90 -16.25
N PHE A 18 15.99 -4.50 -17.27
CA PHE A 18 17.44 -4.42 -17.45
C PHE A 18 17.93 -2.96 -17.50
N GLY A 19 18.92 -2.61 -16.68
CA GLY A 19 19.46 -1.25 -16.58
C GLY A 19 18.80 -0.36 -15.53
N ARG A 20 17.67 -0.78 -14.95
CA ARG A 20 17.07 -0.13 -13.77
C ARG A 20 17.41 -0.90 -12.50
N ARG A 21 17.55 -0.17 -11.40
CA ARG A 21 17.76 -0.79 -10.08
C ARG A 21 16.44 -1.21 -9.45
N GLY A 22 15.37 -0.46 -9.67
CA GLY A 22 14.07 -0.71 -9.05
C GLY A 22 14.01 -0.26 -7.59
N TYR A 23 12.89 -0.56 -6.94
CA TYR A 23 12.70 -0.35 -5.51
C TYR A 23 13.27 -1.49 -4.66
N SER A 24 13.73 -1.15 -3.46
CA SER A 24 14.23 -2.12 -2.48
C SER A 24 13.14 -3.13 -2.11
N LYS A 25 13.35 -4.40 -2.47
CA LYS A 25 12.39 -5.47 -2.19
C LYS A 25 11.98 -5.53 -0.72
N THR A 26 12.97 -5.41 0.18
CA THR A 26 12.74 -5.46 1.62
C THR A 26 11.84 -4.32 2.11
N GLU A 27 11.98 -3.12 1.56
CA GLU A 27 11.14 -1.98 1.95
C GLU A 27 9.72 -2.13 1.39
N VAL A 28 9.61 -2.56 0.13
CA VAL A 28 8.31 -2.85 -0.50
C VAL A 28 7.58 -3.95 0.26
N ASP A 29 8.22 -5.09 0.51
CA ASP A 29 7.63 -6.23 1.23
C ASP A 29 7.16 -5.82 2.65
N SER A 30 7.94 -4.99 3.35
CA SER A 30 7.58 -4.50 4.68
C SER A 30 6.38 -3.57 4.64
N PHE A 31 6.28 -2.72 3.61
CA PHE A 31 5.16 -1.81 3.44
C PHE A 31 3.88 -2.53 3.02
N VAL A 32 3.98 -3.50 2.11
CA VAL A 32 2.88 -4.40 1.72
C VAL A 32 2.33 -5.13 2.94
N HIS A 33 3.19 -5.60 3.85
CA HIS A 33 2.76 -6.20 5.11
C HIS A 33 1.91 -5.24 5.95
N ARG A 34 2.35 -3.98 6.12
CA ARG A 34 1.58 -2.97 6.86
C ARG A 34 0.24 -2.64 6.21
N ILE A 35 0.18 -2.60 4.87
CA ILE A 35 -1.09 -2.43 4.13
C ILE A 35 -2.03 -3.59 4.44
N ALA A 36 -1.55 -4.84 4.36
CA ALA A 36 -2.35 -6.01 4.69
C ALA A 36 -2.84 -5.98 6.15
N GLU A 37 -2.01 -5.55 7.09
CA GLU A 37 -2.41 -5.35 8.49
C GLU A 37 -3.47 -4.25 8.65
N THR A 38 -3.38 -3.16 7.87
CA THR A 38 -4.38 -2.09 7.86
C THR A 38 -5.72 -2.57 7.33
N LEU A 39 -5.72 -3.35 6.23
CA LEU A 39 -6.92 -3.99 5.69
C LEU A 39 -7.50 -5.03 6.67
N ALA A 40 -6.66 -5.65 7.50
CA ALA A 40 -7.09 -6.52 8.60
C ALA A 40 -7.55 -5.75 9.86
N GLY A 41 -7.49 -4.40 9.84
CA GLY A 41 -7.85 -3.53 10.96
C GLY A 41 -6.88 -3.58 12.14
N ARG A 42 -5.62 -3.98 11.91
CA ARG A 42 -4.56 -4.10 12.92
C ARG A 42 -3.51 -2.98 12.86
N ASP A 43 -3.47 -2.23 11.77
CA ASP A 43 -2.63 -1.05 11.56
C ASP A 43 -3.50 0.10 10.99
N ASP A 44 -2.95 1.30 10.93
CA ASP A 44 -3.66 2.54 10.57
C ASP A 44 -2.96 3.28 9.43
N VAL A 45 -2.45 2.55 8.42
CA VAL A 45 -1.86 3.18 7.23
C VAL A 45 -2.94 3.98 6.48
N THR A 46 -2.67 5.27 6.26
CA THR A 46 -3.58 6.16 5.54
C THR A 46 -3.27 6.25 4.06
N ALA A 47 -4.26 6.60 3.24
CA ALA A 47 -4.05 6.85 1.81
C ALA A 47 -2.95 7.90 1.55
N ALA A 48 -2.86 8.94 2.39
CA ALA A 48 -1.80 9.94 2.30
C ALA A 48 -0.40 9.36 2.56
N GLU A 49 -0.27 8.43 3.51
CA GLU A 49 1.00 7.75 3.77
C GLU A 49 1.40 6.84 2.60
N VAL A 50 0.44 6.15 1.98
CA VAL A 50 0.67 5.37 0.75
C VAL A 50 1.16 6.26 -0.38
N HIS A 51 0.54 7.42 -0.58
CA HIS A 51 0.93 8.36 -1.63
C HIS A 51 2.31 8.98 -1.43
N HIS A 52 2.69 9.24 -0.17
CA HIS A 52 3.95 9.90 0.17
C HIS A 52 5.12 8.93 0.42
N VAL A 53 4.87 7.61 0.37
CA VAL A 53 5.90 6.60 0.61
C VAL A 53 7.01 6.72 -0.44
N GLN A 54 8.25 6.63 -0.01
CA GLN A 54 9.41 6.62 -0.90
C GLN A 54 10.26 5.40 -0.57
N PHE A 55 10.39 4.49 -1.54
CA PHE A 55 11.24 3.33 -1.39
C PHE A 55 12.69 3.67 -1.76
N GLY A 56 13.61 3.17 -0.95
CA GLY A 56 15.03 3.21 -1.19
C GLY A 56 15.46 2.34 -2.38
N ARG A 57 16.72 2.51 -2.76
CA ARG A 57 17.36 1.67 -3.78
C ARG A 57 17.84 0.35 -3.16
N PRO A 58 17.76 -0.77 -3.88
CA PRO A 58 18.29 -2.04 -3.40
C PRO A 58 19.80 -1.97 -3.17
N LEU A 59 20.29 -2.86 -2.31
CA LEU A 59 21.73 -3.04 -2.05
C LEU A 59 22.52 -3.23 -3.35
N LEU A 60 23.76 -2.72 -3.36
CA LEU A 60 24.68 -2.81 -4.50
C LEU A 60 24.76 -4.25 -5.03
N GLY A 61 24.53 -4.41 -6.34
CA GLY A 61 24.59 -5.70 -7.03
C GLY A 61 23.31 -6.52 -7.01
N ARG A 62 22.22 -6.05 -6.37
CA ARG A 62 20.90 -6.69 -6.43
C ARG A 62 19.91 -5.90 -7.29
N ARG A 63 18.97 -6.62 -7.90
CA ARG A 63 17.80 -6.05 -8.57
C ARG A 63 16.67 -5.90 -7.58
N GLY A 64 16.04 -4.73 -7.61
CA GLY A 64 14.82 -4.42 -6.90
C GLY A 64 13.59 -4.92 -7.64
N TYR A 65 12.42 -4.60 -7.10
CA TYR A 65 11.16 -4.76 -7.82
C TYR A 65 10.99 -3.68 -8.87
N ASP A 66 10.17 -3.97 -9.88
CA ASP A 66 9.78 -3.00 -10.90
C ASP A 66 9.02 -1.84 -10.24
N GLU A 67 9.52 -0.62 -10.44
CA GLU A 67 8.93 0.62 -9.92
C GLU A 67 7.50 0.78 -10.43
N GLN A 68 7.23 0.48 -11.71
CA GLN A 68 5.89 0.61 -12.28
C GLN A 68 4.88 -0.34 -11.63
N GLN A 69 5.24 -1.61 -11.44
CA GLN A 69 4.30 -2.56 -10.83
C GLN A 69 4.00 -2.21 -9.37
N VAL A 70 5.01 -1.72 -8.66
CA VAL A 70 4.83 -1.26 -7.28
C VAL A 70 3.96 0.00 -7.25
N ASP A 71 4.23 0.98 -8.11
CA ASP A 71 3.46 2.23 -8.19
C ASP A 71 1.98 1.95 -8.56
N GLU A 72 1.71 1.09 -9.54
CA GLU A 72 0.34 0.70 -9.93
C GLU A 72 -0.43 0.02 -8.79
N PHE A 73 0.27 -0.81 -8.01
CA PHE A 73 -0.31 -1.43 -6.83
C PHE A 73 -0.62 -0.41 -5.73
N LEU A 74 0.31 0.51 -5.45
CA LEU A 74 0.11 1.57 -4.45
C LEU A 74 -1.07 2.48 -4.82
N ASP A 75 -1.21 2.83 -6.10
CA ASP A 75 -2.32 3.64 -6.61
C ASP A 75 -3.69 2.99 -6.34
N GLU A 76 -3.78 1.66 -6.46
CA GLU A 76 -5.02 0.93 -6.22
C GLU A 76 -5.33 0.80 -4.73
N VAL A 77 -4.32 0.52 -3.90
CA VAL A 77 -4.46 0.52 -2.44
C VAL A 77 -4.85 1.91 -1.91
N GLU A 78 -4.22 2.97 -2.43
CA GLU A 78 -4.53 4.35 -2.07
C GLU A 78 -6.02 4.64 -2.31
N ARG A 79 -6.54 4.29 -3.50
CA ARG A 79 -7.95 4.45 -3.85
C ARG A 79 -8.87 3.72 -2.87
N GLN A 80 -8.52 2.48 -2.49
CA GLN A 80 -9.31 1.70 -1.55
C GLN A 80 -9.31 2.30 -0.14
N LEU A 81 -8.14 2.65 0.39
CA LEU A 81 -8.02 3.26 1.71
C LEU A 81 -8.73 4.62 1.77
N ALA A 82 -8.67 5.41 0.69
CA ALA A 82 -9.41 6.65 0.57
C ALA A 82 -10.92 6.40 0.67
N ALA A 83 -11.45 5.42 -0.07
CA ALA A 83 -12.87 5.06 -0.03
C ALA A 83 -13.31 4.53 1.35
N GLU A 84 -12.52 3.68 2.01
CA GLU A 84 -12.80 3.17 3.36
C GLU A 84 -12.80 4.29 4.41
N SER A 85 -11.88 5.26 4.30
CA SER A 85 -11.81 6.40 5.21
C SER A 85 -13.04 7.32 5.10
N GLU A 86 -13.58 7.51 3.90
CA GLU A 86 -14.81 8.27 3.67
C GLU A 86 -16.04 7.56 4.26
N LEU A 87 -16.10 6.24 4.11
CA LEU A 87 -17.15 5.41 4.71
C LEU A 87 -17.12 5.48 6.24
N ARG A 88 -15.94 5.32 6.85
CA ARG A 88 -15.74 5.45 8.31
C ARG A 88 -16.13 6.84 8.84
N ARG A 89 -15.77 7.91 8.12
CA ARG A 89 -16.13 9.30 8.47
C ARG A 89 -17.64 9.53 8.40
N SER A 90 -18.34 8.87 7.47
CA SER A 90 -19.78 9.00 7.31
C SER A 90 -20.56 8.32 8.45
N THR A 91 -20.05 7.21 9.01
CA THR A 91 -20.68 6.52 10.15
C THR A 91 -20.50 7.29 11.46
N THR A 92 -19.33 7.92 11.67
CA THR A 92 -19.05 8.69 12.90
C THR A 92 -19.79 10.03 12.96
N ALA A 93 -20.13 10.63 11.82
CA ALA A 93 -20.84 11.91 11.77
C ALA A 93 -22.33 11.82 12.18
N VAL A 94 -22.93 10.61 12.19
CA VAL A 94 -24.36 10.43 12.49
C VAL A 94 -24.65 10.43 13.99
N GLU A 95 -23.67 10.15 14.85
CA GLU A 95 -23.90 10.02 16.31
C GLU A 95 -23.77 11.33 17.10
N VAL A 96 -23.40 12.45 16.47
CA VAL A 96 -23.10 13.72 17.19
C VAL A 96 -24.22 14.76 17.11
N HIS A 97 -25.35 14.46 16.45
CA HIS A 97 -26.42 15.44 16.22
C HIS A 97 -27.63 15.38 17.18
N ASP A 98 -27.55 14.66 18.31
CA ASP A 98 -28.63 14.69 19.32
C ASP A 98 -28.09 15.18 20.68
N ARG A 99 -28.08 16.50 20.87
CA ARG A 99 -28.13 17.10 22.22
C ARG A 99 -28.62 18.53 22.23
#